data_AF-A0A940N038-F1
#
_entry.id   AF-A0A940N038-F1
#
_cell.length_a   1.000
_cell.length_b   1.000
_cell.length_c   1.000
_cell.angle_alpha   90.00
_cell.angle_beta   90.00
_cell.angle_gamma   90.00
#
_symmetry.space_group_name_H-M   'P 1'
#
loop_
_entity.id
_entity.type
_entity.pdbx_description
1 polymer ?
#
loop_
_entity_poly.entity_id
_entity_poly.type
_entity_poly.pdbx_seq_one_letter_code
_entity_poly.pdbx_strand_id
1 'polypeptide(L)'
;MKCWLATIGAAILSAGVGAVPARADRIVSFVQTGGSQNPGGSQGTFQGVYGSGYIVLTDRAYADGVDLLVRDGISGPSPIRIDGVVDIRFTTSFGGVTLAASLYEFLNPPPYSAVSPRYELRLTSAPGELPTGVVAYNNTETDFRFILGNPLGSATTASDAGGGCFYGCSITGFSTVSVPEPASLALFSAGLVGLGWARRRGAAARRPAPGLLPRRG
;
A
#
# COMPACT_ATOMS: atom_id res chain seq x y z
N MET A 1 46.57 -54.80 -4.36
CA MET A 1 45.46 -54.06 -4.99
C MET A 1 44.66 -53.36 -3.89
N LYS A 2 44.83 -52.05 -3.72
CA LYS A 2 44.16 -51.24 -2.69
C LYS A 2 43.21 -50.26 -3.40
N CYS A 3 41.92 -50.59 -3.43
CA CYS A 3 40.87 -49.69 -3.92
C CYS A 3 40.63 -48.60 -2.88
N TRP A 4 40.90 -47.35 -3.25
CA TRP A 4 40.49 -46.17 -2.48
C TRP A 4 39.06 -45.81 -2.88
N LEU A 5 38.09 -46.09 -2.00
CA LEU A 5 36.77 -45.47 -2.06
C LEU A 5 36.94 -43.99 -1.68
N ALA A 6 36.90 -43.10 -2.66
CA ALA A 6 36.77 -41.67 -2.45
C ALA A 6 35.32 -41.38 -2.07
N THR A 7 35.06 -41.22 -0.77
CA THR A 7 33.78 -40.80 -0.21
C THR A 7 33.48 -39.36 -0.64
N ILE A 8 32.66 -39.19 -1.68
CA ILE A 8 32.09 -37.89 -2.04
C ILE A 8 30.95 -37.59 -1.06
N GLY A 9 31.31 -37.15 0.14
CA GLY A 9 30.40 -36.60 1.13
C GLY A 9 30.11 -35.13 0.79
N ALA A 10 29.27 -34.88 -0.21
CA ALA A 10 28.78 -33.53 -0.49
C ALA A 10 27.75 -33.16 0.59
N ALA A 11 28.19 -32.36 1.55
CA ALA A 11 27.36 -31.78 2.60
C ALA A 11 26.18 -31.00 2.00
N ILE A 12 24.99 -31.61 2.00
CA ILE A 12 23.69 -30.94 1.87
C ILE A 12 23.39 -30.35 3.25
N LEU A 13 24.05 -29.26 3.62
CA LEU A 13 23.95 -28.63 4.95
C LEU A 13 23.56 -27.15 4.84
N SER A 14 22.66 -26.83 3.92
CA SER A 14 22.15 -25.47 3.71
C SER A 14 20.63 -25.39 3.54
N ALA A 15 19.87 -26.41 3.98
CA ALA A 15 18.40 -26.41 3.93
C ALA A 15 17.74 -25.81 5.19
N GLY A 16 18.52 -25.31 6.16
CA GLY A 16 18.01 -24.84 7.45
C GLY A 16 17.97 -23.32 7.62
N VAL A 17 18.21 -22.53 6.57
CA VAL A 17 17.91 -21.09 6.65
C VAL A 17 16.39 -20.99 6.55
N GLY A 18 15.73 -20.99 7.70
CA GLY A 18 14.28 -20.88 7.78
C GLY A 18 13.84 -19.73 6.89
N ALA A 19 13.10 -20.07 5.83
CA ALA A 19 12.52 -19.07 4.95
C ALA A 19 11.64 -18.20 5.85
N VAL A 20 12.12 -17.02 6.20
CA VAL A 20 11.28 -16.03 6.85
C VAL A 20 10.17 -15.79 5.83
N PRO A 21 8.90 -16.00 6.19
CA PRO A 21 7.81 -15.71 5.26
C PRO A 21 7.99 -14.27 4.81
N ALA A 22 8.17 -14.08 3.51
CA ALA A 22 8.25 -12.75 2.93
C ALA A 22 6.96 -12.03 3.32
N ARG A 23 7.10 -10.90 4.01
CA ARG A 23 5.98 -10.00 4.29
C ARG A 23 5.99 -8.96 3.20
N ALA A 24 4.93 -8.94 2.43
CA ALA A 24 4.65 -7.92 1.44
C ALA A 24 3.59 -6.96 1.98
N ASP A 25 3.68 -5.69 1.61
CA ASP A 25 2.54 -4.80 1.72
C ASP A 25 1.64 -4.91 0.47
N ARG A 26 0.33 -4.73 0.69
CA ARG A 26 -0.72 -4.68 -0.31
C ARG A 26 -1.12 -3.25 -0.52
N ILE A 27 -0.83 -2.74 -1.71
CA ILE A 27 -1.26 -1.40 -2.13
C ILE A 27 -2.57 -1.58 -2.90
N VAL A 28 -3.64 -1.01 -2.37
CA VAL A 28 -4.95 -0.88 -3.02
C VAL A 28 -5.06 0.55 -3.53
N SER A 29 -4.78 0.76 -4.80
CA SER A 29 -5.01 2.07 -5.43
C SER A 29 -6.45 2.19 -5.91
N PHE A 30 -6.99 3.40 -5.91
CA PHE A 30 -8.28 3.72 -6.50
C PHE A 30 -8.13 4.95 -7.38
N VAL A 31 -8.67 4.85 -8.60
CA VAL A 31 -8.70 5.96 -9.56
C VAL A 31 -10.10 6.05 -10.12
N GLN A 32 -10.63 7.27 -10.18
CA GLN A 32 -11.90 7.54 -10.83
C GLN A 32 -11.82 7.17 -12.33
N THR A 33 -12.73 6.31 -12.74
CA THR A 33 -12.98 5.89 -14.12
C THR A 33 -14.32 6.42 -14.65
N GLY A 34 -15.23 6.84 -13.76
CA GLY A 34 -16.52 7.44 -14.11
C GLY A 34 -16.49 8.98 -14.19
N GLY A 35 -17.63 9.56 -14.59
CA GLY A 35 -17.83 11.01 -14.58
C GLY A 35 -18.18 11.55 -13.20
N SER A 36 -18.28 12.88 -13.09
CA SER A 36 -18.80 13.56 -11.91
C SER A 36 -20.17 14.20 -12.17
N GLN A 37 -21.08 14.15 -11.19
CA GLN A 37 -22.43 14.72 -11.30
C GLN A 37 -22.69 15.70 -10.15
N ASN A 38 -23.32 16.83 -10.43
CA ASN A 38 -23.78 17.77 -9.41
C ASN A 38 -25.25 17.43 -9.05
N PRO A 39 -25.58 17.22 -7.76
CA PRO A 39 -26.93 16.89 -7.32
C PRO A 39 -27.92 18.07 -7.45
N GLY A 40 -27.45 19.30 -7.69
CA GLY A 40 -28.26 20.52 -7.84
C GLY A 40 -29.10 20.62 -9.13
N GLY A 41 -29.20 19.55 -9.94
CA GLY A 41 -30.19 19.44 -11.00
C GLY A 41 -29.88 20.19 -12.31
N SER A 42 -28.80 20.98 -12.39
CA SER A 42 -28.24 21.36 -13.69
C SER A 42 -27.60 20.11 -14.29
N GLN A 43 -28.25 19.46 -15.24
CA GLN A 43 -27.78 18.21 -15.89
C GLN A 43 -26.55 18.42 -16.79
N GLY A 44 -25.52 19.09 -16.29
CA GLY A 44 -24.20 19.12 -16.89
C GLY A 44 -23.31 18.10 -16.19
N THR A 45 -22.66 17.22 -16.95
CA THR A 45 -21.48 16.53 -16.46
C THR A 45 -20.44 17.60 -16.11
N PHE A 46 -20.05 17.67 -14.83
CA PHE A 46 -18.94 18.53 -14.45
C PHE A 46 -17.66 17.87 -14.95
N GLN A 47 -17.04 18.49 -15.96
CA GLN A 47 -15.67 18.15 -16.33
C GLN A 47 -14.73 18.80 -15.33
N GLY A 48 -13.69 18.07 -14.94
CA GLY A 48 -12.63 18.61 -14.09
C GLY A 48 -12.61 18.14 -12.65
N VAL A 49 -13.56 17.29 -12.20
CA VAL A 49 -13.50 16.66 -10.87
C VAL A 49 -12.91 15.26 -10.99
N TYR A 50 -11.79 15.04 -10.32
CA TYR A 50 -11.02 13.80 -10.36
C TYR A 50 -10.66 13.33 -8.95
N GLY A 51 -11.14 12.15 -8.56
CA GLY A 51 -10.78 11.46 -7.32
C GLY A 51 -9.76 10.35 -7.56
N SER A 52 -8.76 10.25 -6.69
CA SER A 52 -7.79 9.16 -6.69
C SER A 52 -7.18 8.94 -5.30
N GLY A 53 -6.46 7.85 -5.12
CA GLY A 53 -5.68 7.62 -3.92
C GLY A 53 -5.27 6.16 -3.75
N TYR A 54 -4.82 5.81 -2.55
CA TYR A 54 -4.42 4.47 -2.21
C TYR A 54 -4.57 4.17 -0.71
N ILE A 55 -4.64 2.88 -0.40
CA ILE A 55 -4.51 2.30 0.94
C ILE A 55 -3.39 1.27 0.88
N VAL A 56 -2.45 1.33 1.82
CA VAL A 56 -1.39 0.35 1.99
C VAL A 56 -1.71 -0.48 3.24
N LEU A 57 -1.86 -1.79 3.05
CA LEU A 57 -2.12 -2.77 4.10
C LEU A 57 -0.93 -3.71 4.22
N THR A 58 -0.55 -4.10 5.42
CA THR A 58 0.35 -5.24 5.60
C THR A 58 -0.34 -6.53 5.13
N ASP A 59 0.44 -7.52 4.70
CA ASP A 59 -0.08 -8.86 4.35
C ASP A 59 -0.95 -9.46 5.46
N ARG A 60 -0.59 -9.24 6.72
CA ARG A 60 -1.36 -9.74 7.87
C ARG A 60 -2.72 -9.07 7.95
N ALA A 61 -2.79 -7.75 7.83
CA ALA A 61 -4.07 -7.05 7.87
C ALA A 61 -4.97 -7.41 6.68
N TYR A 62 -4.39 -7.64 5.51
CA TYR A 62 -5.16 -8.15 4.39
C TYR A 62 -5.67 -9.58 4.64
N ALA A 63 -4.84 -10.47 5.18
CA ALA A 63 -5.20 -11.85 5.46
C ALA A 63 -6.21 -11.99 6.61
N ASP A 64 -6.06 -11.21 7.68
CA ASP A 64 -6.90 -11.29 8.89
C ASP A 64 -8.17 -10.42 8.77
N GLY A 65 -8.19 -9.46 7.84
CA GLY A 65 -9.20 -8.41 7.75
C GLY A 65 -8.79 -7.13 8.48
N VAL A 66 -9.40 -6.02 8.10
CA VAL A 66 -9.16 -4.68 8.67
C VAL A 66 -10.39 -4.25 9.46
N ASP A 67 -10.17 -3.66 10.64
CA ASP A 67 -11.18 -2.88 11.38
C ASP A 67 -10.52 -1.61 11.91
N LEU A 68 -10.50 -0.57 11.06
CA LEU A 68 -9.92 0.73 11.35
C LEU A 68 -11.05 1.71 11.63
N LEU A 69 -10.97 2.38 12.77
CA LEU A 69 -11.80 3.52 13.10
C LEU A 69 -10.91 4.63 13.63
N VAL A 70 -10.95 5.79 12.98
CA VAL A 70 -10.39 7.05 13.46
C VAL A 70 -11.51 8.07 13.35
N ARG A 71 -11.79 8.78 14.43
CA ARG A 71 -12.81 9.82 14.45
C ARG A 71 -12.33 10.96 15.33
N ASP A 72 -12.29 12.16 14.76
CA ASP A 72 -12.14 13.41 15.51
C ASP A 72 -13.36 14.32 15.28
N GLY A 73 -13.81 15.00 16.34
CA GLY A 73 -15.02 15.83 16.38
C GLY A 73 -15.86 15.74 17.67
N ILE A 74 -17.04 16.38 17.66
CA ILE A 74 -17.96 16.79 18.77
C ILE A 74 -18.23 15.75 19.88
N SER A 75 -17.87 14.48 19.73
CA SER A 75 -18.11 13.42 20.71
C SER A 75 -16.88 12.92 21.48
N GLY A 76 -15.72 13.56 21.33
CA GLY A 76 -14.51 13.31 22.13
C GLY A 76 -13.52 12.30 21.53
N PRO A 77 -12.24 12.29 21.96
CA PRO A 77 -11.19 11.48 21.32
C PRO A 77 -11.20 9.99 21.73
N SER A 78 -10.63 9.17 20.82
CA SER A 78 -10.19 7.75 20.92
C SER A 78 -11.25 6.64 20.75
N PRO A 79 -10.98 5.56 19.97
CA PRO A 79 -9.68 4.90 19.83
C PRO A 79 -9.10 4.84 18.41
N ILE A 80 -7.77 4.84 18.38
CA ILE A 80 -6.92 4.47 17.24
C ILE A 80 -6.56 3.00 17.43
N ARG A 81 -6.87 2.13 16.46
CA ARG A 81 -6.06 0.92 16.24
C ARG A 81 -5.82 0.74 14.75
N ILE A 82 -4.54 0.86 14.41
CA ILE A 82 -3.99 0.77 13.06
C ILE A 82 -3.15 -0.52 13.03
N ASP A 83 -3.78 -1.68 13.26
CA ASP A 83 -3.06 -2.93 13.08
C ASP A 83 -2.97 -3.23 11.58
N GLY A 84 -1.78 -2.97 11.03
CA GLY A 84 -1.41 -3.33 9.68
C GLY A 84 -2.01 -2.49 8.56
N VAL A 85 -2.49 -1.28 8.84
CA VAL A 85 -2.65 -0.22 7.83
C VAL A 85 -1.37 0.64 7.88
N VAL A 86 -0.63 0.70 6.78
CA VAL A 86 0.69 1.36 6.72
C VAL A 86 0.55 2.82 6.30
N ASP A 87 -0.23 3.07 5.26
CA ASP A 87 -0.43 4.41 4.72
C ASP A 87 -1.79 4.50 4.02
N ILE A 88 -2.35 5.69 4.00
CA ILE A 88 -3.61 6.02 3.35
C ILE A 88 -3.46 7.40 2.74
N ARG A 89 -3.86 7.55 1.49
CA ARG A 89 -3.93 8.84 0.82
C ARG A 89 -5.15 8.91 -0.06
N PHE A 90 -5.91 9.98 0.08
CA PHE A 90 -6.99 10.36 -0.81
C PHE A 90 -6.65 11.70 -1.43
N THR A 91 -7.01 11.87 -2.69
CA THR A 91 -6.82 13.09 -3.44
C THR A 91 -8.06 13.35 -4.27
N THR A 92 -8.53 14.59 -4.26
CA THR A 92 -9.60 15.04 -5.16
C THR A 92 -9.18 16.36 -5.75
N SER A 93 -9.28 16.49 -7.07
CA SER A 93 -8.96 17.72 -7.78
C SER A 93 -10.19 18.25 -8.48
N PHE A 94 -10.45 19.56 -8.40
CA PHE A 94 -11.52 20.25 -9.10
C PHE A 94 -11.15 21.72 -9.32
N GLY A 95 -11.43 22.27 -10.50
CA GLY A 95 -11.24 23.70 -10.76
C GLY A 95 -9.81 24.22 -10.53
N GLY A 96 -8.78 23.37 -10.65
CA GLY A 96 -7.39 23.72 -10.38
C GLY A 96 -6.97 23.63 -8.91
N VAL A 97 -7.89 23.32 -8.00
CA VAL A 97 -7.62 23.02 -6.59
C VAL A 97 -7.44 21.52 -6.43
N THR A 98 -6.40 21.11 -5.70
CA THR A 98 -6.19 19.71 -5.30
C THR A 98 -6.27 19.64 -3.79
N LEU A 99 -7.18 18.80 -3.31
CA LEU A 99 -7.31 18.43 -1.92
C LEU A 99 -6.71 17.06 -1.72
N ALA A 100 -5.98 16.92 -0.63
CA ALA A 100 -5.46 15.64 -0.20
C ALA A 100 -5.81 15.43 1.26
N ALA A 101 -6.08 14.18 1.61
CA ALA A 101 -6.16 13.73 2.99
C ALA A 101 -5.25 12.51 3.13
N SER A 102 -4.40 12.49 4.15
CA SER A 102 -3.48 11.38 4.42
C SER A 102 -3.74 10.77 5.79
N LEU A 103 -3.25 9.55 6.01
CA LEU A 103 -3.29 8.91 7.33
C LEU A 103 -2.74 9.85 8.41
N TYR A 104 -1.66 10.56 8.12
CA TYR A 104 -1.07 11.53 9.04
C TYR A 104 -2.06 12.61 9.48
N GLU A 105 -2.88 13.15 8.58
CA GLU A 105 -3.88 14.17 8.90
C GLU A 105 -5.04 13.64 9.72
N PHE A 106 -5.44 12.37 9.53
CA PHE A 106 -6.45 11.74 10.39
C PHE A 106 -5.91 11.48 11.80
N LEU A 107 -4.61 11.22 11.95
CA LEU A 107 -3.96 10.99 13.24
C LEU A 107 -3.52 12.28 13.94
N ASN A 108 -3.27 13.34 13.16
CA ASN A 108 -2.84 14.65 13.62
C ASN A 108 -3.70 15.74 12.97
N PRO A 109 -5.01 15.75 13.25
CA PRO A 109 -5.90 16.75 12.70
C PRO A 109 -5.44 18.17 13.09
N PRO A 110 -5.47 19.13 12.16
CA PRO A 110 -5.08 20.50 12.47
C PRO A 110 -6.03 21.12 13.51
N PRO A 111 -5.54 21.99 14.42
CA PRO A 111 -6.37 22.64 15.41
C PRO A 111 -7.43 23.52 14.72
N TYR A 112 -8.70 23.27 15.04
CA TYR A 112 -9.83 23.79 14.26
C TYR A 112 -10.20 25.25 14.57
N SER A 113 -10.63 25.97 13.53
CA SER A 113 -11.47 27.18 13.61
C SER A 113 -12.91 26.96 13.09
N ALA A 114 -13.22 25.76 12.57
CA ALA A 114 -14.53 25.43 12.02
C ALA A 114 -15.58 25.16 13.11
N VAL A 115 -16.85 25.46 12.82
CA VAL A 115 -17.98 25.24 13.74
C VAL A 115 -18.30 23.74 13.93
N SER A 116 -17.89 22.87 12.98
CA SER A 116 -18.15 21.41 13.01
C SER A 116 -17.14 20.59 12.18
N PRO A 117 -15.85 20.54 12.56
CA PRO A 117 -14.87 19.73 11.84
C PRO A 117 -15.23 18.23 11.93
N ARG A 118 -15.06 17.51 10.82
CA ARG A 118 -15.30 16.06 10.76
C ARG A 118 -14.15 15.34 10.07
N TYR A 119 -13.40 14.57 10.85
CA TYR A 119 -12.30 13.74 10.36
C TYR A 119 -12.63 12.33 10.75
N GLU A 120 -13.15 11.56 9.80
CA GLU A 120 -13.61 10.20 10.02
C GLU A 120 -12.94 9.30 9.00
N LEU A 121 -12.24 8.29 9.49
CA LEU A 121 -11.68 7.23 8.67
C LEU A 121 -12.16 5.92 9.27
N ARG A 122 -13.12 5.30 8.61
CA ARG A 122 -13.67 4.00 8.99
C ARG A 122 -13.48 3.03 7.85
N LEU A 123 -12.62 2.04 8.02
CA LEU A 123 -12.37 0.99 7.02
C LEU A 123 -12.58 -0.38 7.65
N THR A 124 -13.33 -1.23 6.96
CA THR A 124 -13.60 -2.61 7.37
C THR A 124 -13.42 -3.57 6.20
N SER A 125 -12.79 -4.73 6.42
CA SER A 125 -12.78 -5.85 5.48
C SER A 125 -12.85 -7.18 6.18
N ALA A 126 -13.44 -8.17 5.50
CA ALA A 126 -13.27 -9.57 5.88
C ALA A 126 -11.86 -10.07 5.48
N PRO A 127 -11.39 -11.19 6.05
CA PRO A 127 -10.18 -11.89 5.63
C PRO A 127 -10.06 -12.04 4.10
N GLY A 128 -8.98 -11.51 3.51
CA GLY A 128 -8.71 -11.60 2.07
C GLY A 128 -9.55 -10.68 1.17
N GLU A 129 -10.41 -9.84 1.74
CA GLU A 129 -11.25 -8.90 1.00
C GLU A 129 -10.68 -7.47 0.99
N LEU A 130 -11.11 -6.68 0.01
CA LEU A 130 -10.74 -5.26 -0.06
C LEU A 130 -11.44 -4.45 1.05
N PRO A 131 -10.76 -3.44 1.63
CA PRO A 131 -11.37 -2.56 2.62
C PRO A 131 -12.52 -1.76 1.99
N THR A 132 -13.63 -1.73 2.71
CA THR A 132 -14.81 -0.91 2.44
C THR A 132 -15.02 0.06 3.59
N GLY A 133 -15.75 1.15 3.37
CA GLY A 133 -16.07 2.07 4.46
C GLY A 133 -16.11 3.52 4.03
N VAL A 134 -15.86 4.41 4.97
CA VAL A 134 -16.04 5.86 4.82
C VAL A 134 -14.74 6.57 5.17
N VAL A 135 -14.35 7.50 4.31
CA VAL A 135 -13.32 8.49 4.60
C VAL A 135 -13.97 9.85 4.45
N ALA A 136 -14.22 10.55 5.55
CA ALA A 136 -14.75 11.89 5.57
C ALA A 136 -13.72 12.85 6.12
N TYR A 137 -13.51 13.94 5.41
CA TYR A 137 -12.61 15.02 5.76
C TYR A 137 -13.39 16.31 5.54
N ASN A 138 -13.62 17.06 6.60
CA ASN A 138 -14.27 18.35 6.54
C ASN A 138 -13.39 19.38 7.23
N ASN A 139 -12.85 20.31 6.44
CA ASN A 139 -12.25 21.54 6.95
C ASN A 139 -13.23 22.71 6.75
N THR A 140 -12.83 23.93 7.14
CA THR A 140 -13.68 25.14 7.03
C THR A 140 -14.16 25.46 5.62
N GLU A 141 -13.52 24.92 4.58
CA GLU A 141 -13.76 25.31 3.19
C GLU A 141 -14.13 24.12 2.28
N THR A 142 -14.04 22.89 2.78
CA THR A 142 -14.26 21.69 1.98
C THR A 142 -14.72 20.52 2.83
N ASP A 143 -15.79 19.87 2.36
CA ASP A 143 -16.19 18.52 2.72
C ASP A 143 -15.80 17.53 1.62
N PHE A 144 -15.07 16.50 1.99
CA PHE A 144 -14.81 15.36 1.13
C PHE A 144 -15.22 14.09 1.85
N ARG A 145 -16.07 13.29 1.20
CA ARG A 145 -16.51 12.00 1.71
C ARG A 145 -16.36 10.93 0.65
N PHE A 146 -15.41 10.04 0.84
CA PHE A 146 -15.22 8.85 0.04
C PHE A 146 -15.95 7.66 0.68
N ILE A 147 -16.63 6.86 -0.13
CA ILE A 147 -17.27 5.60 0.26
C ILE A 147 -16.64 4.48 -0.57
N LEU A 148 -15.78 3.68 0.06
CA LEU A 148 -15.22 2.48 -0.54
C LEU A 148 -16.29 1.37 -0.54
N GLY A 149 -16.62 0.86 -1.72
CA GLY A 149 -17.54 -0.25 -1.91
C GLY A 149 -16.95 -1.27 -2.89
N ASN A 150 -17.24 -2.56 -2.67
CA ASN A 150 -16.87 -3.64 -3.58
C ASN A 150 -18.05 -3.92 -4.53
N PRO A 151 -17.91 -3.87 -5.87
CA PRO A 151 -16.72 -3.61 -6.68
C PRO A 151 -16.55 -2.13 -7.14
N LEU A 152 -17.50 -1.26 -6.81
CA LEU A 152 -17.49 0.14 -7.22
C LEU A 152 -17.61 1.04 -5.98
N GLY A 153 -16.57 1.81 -5.70
CA GLY A 153 -16.65 2.91 -4.75
C GLY A 153 -17.51 4.06 -5.28
N SER A 154 -17.87 4.96 -4.39
CA SER A 154 -18.40 6.27 -4.75
C SER A 154 -17.73 7.32 -3.87
N ALA A 155 -17.68 8.57 -4.32
CA ALA A 155 -17.26 9.67 -3.47
C ALA A 155 -18.21 10.84 -3.66
N THR A 156 -18.35 11.66 -2.63
CA THR A 156 -19.02 12.93 -2.66
C THR A 156 -18.04 14.00 -2.21
N THR A 157 -17.89 15.07 -2.97
CA THR A 157 -17.04 16.21 -2.61
C THR A 157 -17.84 17.49 -2.69
N ALA A 158 -17.83 18.30 -1.64
CA ALA A 158 -18.40 19.64 -1.61
C ALA A 158 -17.33 20.65 -1.21
N SER A 159 -17.19 21.76 -1.94
CA SER A 159 -16.16 22.75 -1.64
C SER A 159 -16.69 24.17 -1.72
N ASP A 160 -16.47 24.91 -0.65
CA ASP A 160 -16.72 26.34 -0.56
C ASP A 160 -15.53 27.15 -1.12
N ALA A 161 -14.36 26.51 -1.31
CA ALA A 161 -13.14 27.12 -1.89
C ALA A 161 -13.23 27.44 -3.40
N GLY A 162 -14.44 27.41 -3.97
CA GLY A 162 -14.68 27.58 -5.40
C GLY A 162 -14.59 26.28 -6.21
N GLY A 163 -14.93 26.36 -7.50
CA GLY A 163 -15.10 25.18 -8.35
C GLY A 163 -16.52 24.61 -8.27
N GLY A 164 -17.01 24.02 -9.36
CA GLY A 164 -18.44 23.73 -9.57
C GLY A 164 -19.12 22.69 -8.66
N CYS A 165 -18.47 22.31 -7.55
CA CYS A 165 -18.95 21.32 -6.59
C CYS A 165 -19.40 21.94 -5.26
N PHE A 166 -19.91 23.16 -5.26
CA PHE A 166 -20.36 23.83 -4.03
C PHE A 166 -21.45 23.02 -3.28
N TYR A 167 -22.42 22.46 -4.00
CA TYR A 167 -23.52 21.66 -3.43
C TYR A 167 -23.23 20.16 -3.36
N GLY A 168 -21.96 19.77 -3.49
CA GLY A 168 -21.56 18.39 -3.66
C GLY A 168 -21.41 18.00 -5.13
N CYS A 169 -20.49 17.09 -5.40
CA CYS A 169 -20.37 16.34 -6.64
C CYS A 169 -20.27 14.87 -6.28
N SER A 170 -21.06 14.01 -6.93
CA SER A 170 -20.87 12.58 -6.85
C SER A 170 -19.83 12.12 -7.88
N ILE A 171 -18.96 11.23 -7.44
CA ILE A 171 -17.92 10.58 -8.23
C ILE A 171 -18.22 9.08 -8.17
N THR A 172 -18.23 8.41 -9.32
CA THR A 172 -18.46 6.97 -9.42
C THR A 172 -17.38 6.30 -10.25
N GLY A 173 -17.32 4.96 -10.16
CA GLY A 173 -16.38 4.16 -10.93
C GLY A 173 -14.98 4.28 -10.35
N PHE A 174 -14.65 3.47 -9.36
CA PHE A 174 -13.26 3.30 -8.91
C PHE A 174 -12.78 1.94 -9.35
N SER A 175 -11.64 1.89 -10.03
CA SER A 175 -10.93 0.64 -10.27
C SER A 175 -9.92 0.43 -9.17
N THR A 176 -9.92 -0.76 -8.56
CA THR A 176 -8.92 -1.17 -7.57
C THR A 176 -7.85 -2.03 -8.21
N VAL A 177 -6.58 -1.64 -8.05
CA VAL A 177 -5.45 -2.51 -8.41
C VAL A 177 -4.75 -2.89 -7.13
N SER A 178 -4.72 -4.19 -6.83
CA SER A 178 -3.88 -4.76 -5.77
C SER A 178 -2.56 -5.20 -6.39
N VAL A 179 -1.47 -4.56 -5.98
CA VAL A 179 -0.13 -4.97 -6.38
C VAL A 179 0.45 -5.75 -5.19
N PRO A 180 0.51 -7.10 -5.24
CA PRO A 180 1.41 -7.82 -4.35
C PRO A 180 2.82 -7.29 -4.60
N GLU A 181 3.61 -7.07 -3.54
CA GLU A 181 5.03 -6.80 -3.74
C GLU A 181 5.61 -7.84 -4.68
N PRO A 182 6.48 -7.41 -5.61
CA PRO A 182 6.85 -8.27 -6.68
C PRO A 182 7.70 -9.40 -6.08
N ALA A 183 7.21 -10.63 -6.21
CA ALA A 183 7.98 -11.85 -5.91
C ALA A 183 9.36 -11.84 -6.59
N SER A 184 9.53 -10.99 -7.60
CA SER A 184 10.82 -10.68 -8.22
C SER A 184 11.87 -10.16 -7.23
N LEU A 185 11.55 -9.39 -6.17
CA LEU A 185 12.54 -8.94 -5.19
C LEU A 185 13.08 -10.13 -4.37
N ALA A 186 12.19 -11.01 -3.93
CA ALA A 186 12.57 -12.24 -3.25
C ALA A 186 13.38 -13.15 -4.19
N LEU A 187 12.92 -13.37 -5.43
CA LEU A 187 13.65 -14.15 -6.45
C LEU A 187 14.98 -13.51 -6.83
N PHE A 188 15.06 -12.19 -6.89
CA PHE A 188 16.28 -11.45 -7.21
C PHE A 188 17.30 -11.61 -6.08
N SER A 189 16.88 -11.46 -4.83
CA SER A 189 17.76 -11.68 -3.67
C SER A 189 18.25 -13.13 -3.60
N ALA A 190 17.37 -14.11 -3.83
CA ALA A 190 17.74 -15.53 -3.94
C ALA A 190 18.72 -15.78 -5.09
N GLY A 191 18.50 -15.13 -6.25
CA GLY A 191 19.40 -15.17 -7.40
C GLY A 191 20.79 -14.63 -7.07
N LEU A 192 20.89 -13.48 -6.38
CA LEU A 192 22.15 -12.89 -5.95
C LEU A 192 22.91 -13.78 -4.97
N VAL A 193 22.22 -14.41 -4.02
CA VAL A 193 22.83 -15.38 -3.10
C VAL A 193 23.37 -16.60 -3.86
N GLY A 194 22.59 -17.13 -4.81
CA GLY A 194 23.01 -18.23 -5.68
C GLY A 194 24.25 -17.89 -6.52
N LEU A 195 24.28 -16.70 -7.14
CA LEU A 195 25.42 -16.19 -7.90
C LEU A 195 26.67 -16.01 -7.03
N GLY A 196 26.51 -15.43 -5.84
CA GLY A 196 27.61 -15.25 -4.88
C GLY A 196 28.23 -16.59 -4.47
N TRP A 197 27.41 -17.61 -4.25
CA TRP A 197 27.88 -18.95 -3.91
C TRP A 197 28.56 -19.67 -5.08
N ALA A 198 28.00 -19.57 -6.29
CA ALA A 198 28.61 -20.11 -7.50
C ALA A 198 30.00 -19.50 -7.76
N ARG A 199 30.15 -18.19 -7.55
CA ARG A 199 31.44 -17.50 -7.70
C ARG A 199 32.50 -18.00 -6.70
N ARG A 200 32.12 -18.27 -5.45
CA ARG A 200 33.04 -18.83 -4.44
C ARG A 200 33.51 -20.24 -4.81
N ARG A 201 32.62 -21.07 -5.36
CA ARG A 201 32.99 -22.41 -5.85
C ARG A 201 33.96 -22.35 -7.03
N GLY A 202 33.72 -21.45 -7.98
CA GLY A 202 34.63 -21.22 -9.11
C GLY A 202 36.02 -20.73 -8.70
N ALA A 203 36.10 -19.88 -7.67
CA ALA A 203 37.37 -19.39 -7.15
C ALA A 203 38.19 -20.49 -6.43
N ALA A 204 37.53 -21.38 -5.69
CA ALA A 204 38.20 -22.50 -5.02
C ALA A 204 38.82 -23.50 -6.02
N ALA A 205 38.17 -23.74 -7.16
CA ALA A 205 38.67 -24.62 -8.21
C ALA A 205 39.90 -24.08 -8.96
N ARG A 206 40.17 -22.77 -8.88
CA ARG A 206 41.30 -22.11 -9.57
C ARG A 206 42.54 -21.93 -8.69
N ARG A 207 42.60 -22.55 -7.51
CA ARG A 207 43.85 -22.54 -6.73
C ARG A 207 44.95 -23.23 -7.57
N PRO A 208 46.04 -22.53 -7.94
CA PRO A 208 47.13 -23.14 -8.68
C PRO A 208 47.64 -24.32 -7.88
N ALA A 209 47.86 -25.45 -8.55
CA ALA A 209 48.46 -26.63 -7.95
C ALA A 209 49.72 -26.17 -7.20
N PRO A 210 49.93 -26.61 -5.94
CA PRO A 210 51.12 -26.24 -5.18
C PRO A 210 52.33 -26.48 -6.05
N GLY A 211 52.99 -25.40 -6.44
CA GLY A 211 54.14 -25.46 -7.33
C GLY A 211 55.14 -26.44 -6.75
N LEU A 212 55.50 -27.43 -7.55
CA LEU A 212 56.72 -28.21 -7.38
C LEU A 212 57.84 -27.21 -7.11
N LEU A 213 58.24 -27.11 -5.83
CA LEU A 213 59.39 -26.31 -5.46
C LEU A 213 60.59 -26.85 -6.25
N PRO A 214 61.35 -25.99 -6.94
CA PRO A 214 62.55 -26.43 -7.65
C PRO A 214 63.52 -27.05 -6.63
N ARG A 215 63.80 -28.33 -6.82
CA ARG A 215 64.75 -29.11 -6.03
C ARG A 215 66.14 -28.48 -6.24
N ARG A 216 66.64 -27.72 -5.27
CA ARG A 216 68.01 -27.22 -5.30
C ARG A 216 68.95 -28.42 -5.17
N GLY A 217 69.81 -28.59 -6.19
CA GLY A 217 70.98 -29.46 -6.17
C GLY A 217 72.13 -28.84 -5.42
#